data_AF-N6UPN0-F1
#
_entry.id   AF-N6UPN0-F1
#
_cell.length_a   1.000
_cell.length_b   1.000
_cell.length_c   1.000
_cell.angle_alpha   90.00
_cell.angle_beta   90.00
_cell.angle_gamma   90.00
#
_symmetry.space_group_name_H-M   'P 1'
#
loop_
_entity.id
_entity.type
_entity.pdbx_description
1 polymer ?
#
loop_
_entity_poly.entity_id
_entity_poly.type
_entity_poly.pdbx_seq_one_letter_code
_entity_poly.pdbx_strand_id
1 'polypeptide(L)' 'MNDRDEKNLTNYFTRGDDLLGVNCEIARKLRQFYMEIQEEALPVRLLELLDRLERAEQFRLNHVEKA' A
#
# COMPACT_ATOMS: atom_id res chain seq x y z
N MET A 1 -12.67 -13.87 -13.10
CA MET A 1 -11.35 -13.61 -12.52
C MET A 1 -10.66 -12.60 -13.44
N ASN A 2 -10.22 -11.47 -12.90
CA ASN A 2 -9.87 -10.29 -13.69
C ASN A 2 -8.39 -10.32 -14.07
N ASP A 3 -8.01 -11.07 -15.11
CA ASP A 3 -6.61 -11.21 -15.60
C ASP A 3 -5.96 -9.89 -16.05
N ARG A 4 -6.71 -8.79 -16.08
CA ARG A 4 -6.29 -7.49 -16.59
C ARG A 4 -5.52 -6.65 -15.56
N ASP A 5 -5.77 -6.88 -14.27
CA ASP A 5 -5.16 -6.10 -13.19
C ASP A 5 -3.74 -6.58 -12.88
N GLU A 6 -3.47 -7.90 -12.99
CA GLU A 6 -2.12 -8.47 -12.82
C GLU A 6 -1.11 -7.99 -13.87
N LYS A 7 -1.56 -7.83 -15.12
CA LYS A 7 -0.69 -7.38 -16.22
C LYS A 7 -0.21 -5.94 -16.06
N ASN A 8 -0.98 -5.09 -15.37
CA ASN A 8 -0.58 -3.71 -15.11
C ASN A 8 0.47 -3.61 -14.00
N LEU A 9 0.37 -4.45 -12.97
CA LEU A 9 1.35 -4.47 -11.88
C LEU A 9 2.72 -5.00 -12.36
N THR A 10 2.69 -6.04 -13.20
CA THR A 10 3.88 -6.65 -13.79
C THR A 10 4.69 -5.65 -14.62
N ASN A 11 4.01 -4.73 -15.33
CA ASN A 11 4.63 -3.74 -16.21
C ASN A 11 5.35 -2.59 -15.45
N TYR A 12 5.00 -2.36 -14.18
CA TYR A 12 5.70 -1.39 -13.32
C TYR A 12 7.03 -1.93 -12.81
N PHE A 13 7.07 -3.22 -12.46
CA PHE A 13 8.29 -3.85 -11.96
C PHE A 13 9.31 -4.11 -13.06
N THR A 14 8.90 -4.47 -14.28
CA THR A 14 9.83 -4.67 -15.40
C THR A 14 10.64 -3.42 -15.73
N ARG A 15 10.04 -2.23 -15.69
CA ARG A 15 10.75 -0.96 -15.87
C ARG A 15 11.72 -0.66 -14.71
N GLY A 16 11.33 -0.98 -13.47
CA GLY A 16 12.21 -0.82 -12.31
C GLY A 16 13.36 -1.83 -12.29
N ASP A 17 13.10 -3.06 -12.73
CA ASP A 17 14.07 -4.15 -12.79
C ASP A 17 15.11 -3.90 -13.89
N ASP A 18 14.72 -3.27 -15.01
CA ASP A 18 15.64 -2.81 -16.05
C ASP A 18 16.62 -1.73 -15.52
N LEU A 19 16.14 -0.83 -14.65
CA LEU A 19 16.99 0.16 -13.96
C LEU A 19 17.91 -0.47 -12.90
N LEU A 20 17.48 -1.58 -12.30
CA LEU A 20 18.26 -2.32 -11.29
C LEU A 20 19.30 -3.25 -11.92
N GLY A 21 19.22 -3.52 -13.22
CA GLY A 21 20.21 -4.29 -13.99
C GLY A 21 20.50 -5.64 -13.34
N VAL A 22 21.76 -5.89 -13.00
CA VAL A 22 22.19 -7.15 -12.34
C VAL A 22 21.56 -7.40 -10.96
N ASN A 23 20.99 -6.36 -10.33
CA ASN A 23 20.31 -6.47 -9.03
C ASN A 23 18.80 -6.76 -9.17
N CYS A 24 18.28 -6.93 -10.38
CA CYS A 24 16.86 -7.24 -10.61
C CYS A 24 16.40 -8.48 -9.84
N GLU A 25 17.23 -9.52 -9.76
CA GLU A 25 16.94 -10.75 -9.03
C GLU A 25 16.89 -10.54 -7.51
N ILE A 26 17.69 -9.60 -6.98
CA ILE A 26 17.65 -9.21 -5.57
C ILE A 26 16.32 -8.53 -5.29
N ALA A 27 15.91 -7.58 -6.13
CA ALA A 27 14.63 -6.90 -5.98
C ALA A 27 13.44 -7.85 -6.13
N ARG A 28 13.51 -8.81 -7.06
CA ARG A 28 12.50 -9.87 -7.21
C ARG A 28 12.35 -10.69 -5.93
N LYS A 29 13.46 -11.14 -5.34
CA LYS A 29 13.44 -11.91 -4.09
C LYS A 29 12.93 -11.09 -2.90
N LEU A 30 13.31 -9.82 -2.79
CA LEU A 30 12.80 -8.94 -1.74
C LEU A 30 11.29 -8.76 -1.86
N ARG A 31 10.76 -8.54 -3.07
CA ARG A 31 9.31 -8.44 -3.29
C ARG A 31 8.60 -9.73 -2.89
N GLN A 32 9.12 -10.89 -3.30
CA GLN A 32 8.57 -12.19 -2.90
C GLN A 32 8.55 -12.34 -1.38
N PHE A 33 9.68 -12.05 -0.72
CA PHE A 33 9.79 -12.12 0.73
C PHE A 33 8.78 -11.22 1.43
N TYR A 34 8.67 -9.94 1.05
CA TYR A 34 7.71 -9.02 1.67
C TYR A 34 6.25 -9.42 1.42
N MET A 35 5.92 -9.96 0.26
CA MET A 35 4.57 -10.48 -0.03
C MET A 35 4.24 -11.73 0.80
N GLU A 36 5.22 -12.61 1.03
CA GLU A 36 5.04 -13.82 1.84
C GLU A 36 4.87 -13.53 3.33
N ILE A 37 5.55 -12.49 3.85
CA ILE A 37 5.51 -12.15 5.29
C ILE A 37 4.45 -11.12 5.66
N GLN A 38 3.88 -10.39 4.70
CA GLN A 38 2.83 -9.43 5.01
C GLN A 38 1.57 -10.20 5.43
N GLU A 39 1.26 -10.15 6.73
CA GLU A 39 -0.03 -10.58 7.26
C GLU A 39 -1.15 -9.83 6.53
N GLU A 40 -2.14 -10.58 6.01
CA GLU A 40 -3.20 -10.03 5.16
C GLU A 40 -4.10 -9.01 5.88
N ALA A 41 -4.11 -8.99 7.22
CA ALA A 41 -4.90 -8.07 8.03
C ALA A 41 -4.04 -6.97 8.66
N LEU A 42 -4.46 -5.71 8.50
CA LEU A 42 -3.83 -4.57 9.16
C LEU A 42 -3.89 -4.73 10.70
N PRO A 43 -2.80 -4.45 11.43
CA PRO A 43 -2.81 -4.43 12.89
C PRO A 43 -3.90 -3.49 13.46
N VAL A 44 -4.60 -3.97 14.50
CA VAL A 44 -5.73 -3.24 15.14
C VAL A 44 -5.37 -1.81 15.55
N ARG A 45 -4.14 -1.58 16.04
CA ARG A 45 -3.68 -0.23 16.42
C ARG A 45 -3.68 0.76 15.24
N LEU A 46 -3.42 0.29 14.03
CA LEU A 46 -3.49 1.15 12.84
C LEU A 46 -4.94 1.49 12.51
N LEU A 47 -5.86 0.54 12.66
CA LEU A 47 -7.30 0.79 12.50
C LEU A 47 -7.81 1.81 13.52
N GLU A 48 -7.42 1.67 14.80
CA GLU A 48 -7.77 2.64 15.85
C GLU A 48 -7.25 4.05 15.54
N LEU A 49 -6.07 4.17 14.93
CA LEU A 49 -5.53 5.46 14.51
C LEU A 49 -6.32 6.06 13.35
N LEU A 50 -6.75 5.24 12.38
CA LEU A 50 -7.62 5.69 11.29
C LEU A 50 -8.98 6.17 11.81
N ASP A 51 -9.59 5.44 12.74
CA ASP A 51 -10.86 5.86 13.39
C ASP A 51 -10.70 7.19 14.13
N ARG A 52 -9.58 7.39 14.83
CA ARG A 52 -9.29 8.64 15.54
C ARG A 52 -9.09 9.80 14.56
N LEU A 53 -8.43 9.54 13.43
CA LEU A 53 -8.23 10.53 12.39
C LEU A 53 -9.57 10.96 11.80
N GLU A 54 -10.44 10.01 11.44
CA GLU A 54 -11.77 10.29 10.90
C GLU A 54 -12.60 11.17 11.87
N ARG A 55 -12.65 10.81 13.15
CA ARG A 55 -13.37 11.60 14.17
C ARG A 55 -12.81 13.02 14.31
N ALA A 56 -11.49 13.18 14.25
CA ALA A 56 -10.86 14.49 14.34
C ALA A 56 -11.18 15.36 13.11
N GLU A 57 -11.17 14.78 11.91
CA GLU A 57 -11.57 15.48 10.68
C GLU A 57 -13.03 15.89 10.72
N GLN A 58 -13.95 14.99 11.09
CA GLN A 58 -15.37 15.30 11.25
C GLN A 58 -15.59 16.40 12.29
N PHE A 59 -14.95 16.32 13.45
CA PHE A 59 -15.07 17.36 14.49
C PHE A 59 -14.59 18.72 13.98
N ARG A 60 -13.46 18.74 13.25
CA ARG A 60 -12.89 19.96 12.69
C ARG A 60 -13.80 20.56 11.61
N LEU A 61 -14.35 19.74 10.72
CA LEU A 61 -15.31 20.17 9.70
C LEU A 61 -16.59 20.73 10.33
N ASN A 62 -17.14 20.04 11.33
CA ASN A 62 -18.32 20.49 12.08
C ASN A 62 -18.08 21.81 12.84
N HIS A 63 -16.83 22.11 13.22
CA HIS A 63 -16.47 23.36 13.88
C HIS A 63 -16.28 24.51 12.88
N VAL A 64 -15.94 24.20 11.62
CA VAL A 64 -15.85 25.19 10.53
C VAL A 64 -17.23 25.56 10.00
N GLU A 65 -18.18 24.61 9.92
CA GLU A 65 -19.55 24.90 9.48
C GLU A 65 -20.39 25.70 10.48
N LYS A 66 -19.97 25.74 11.75
CA LYS A 66 -20.67 26.46 12.83
C LYS A 66 -20.11 27.86 13.12
N ALA A 67 -19.08 28.30 12.40
CA ALA A 67 -18.48 29.64 12.49
C ALA A 67 -18.92 30.51 11.30
#